data_AF-A0A380FH77-F1
#
_entry.id   AF-A0A380FH77-F1
#
_cell.length_a   1.000
_cell.length_b   1.000
_cell.length_c   1.000
_cell.angle_alpha   90.00
_cell.angle_beta   90.00
_cell.angle_gamma   90.00
#
_symmetry.space_group_name_H-M   'P 1'
#
loop_
_entity.id
_entity.type
_entity.pdbx_description
1 polymer ?
#
loop_
_entity_poly.entity_id
_entity_poly.type
_entity_poly.pdbx_seq_one_letter_code
_entity_poly.pdbx_strand_id
1 'polypeptide(L)' 'MNMRAERVGEQMKQEIMDIANNKVKDPRIGFLTITDVQLTNDLSIATVYLYGAW' A
#
# COMPACT_ATOMS: atom_id res chain seq x y z
N MET A 1 -20.01 -1.54 -10.19
CA MET A 1 -19.39 -2.19 -9.02
C MET A 1 -18.57 -3.36 -9.53
N ASN A 2 -17.27 -3.14 -9.75
CA ASN A 2 -16.41 -4.07 -10.48
C ASN A 2 -15.58 -4.89 -9.48
N MET A 3 -16.18 -5.96 -8.93
CA MET A 3 -15.65 -6.79 -7.83
C MET A 3 -14.21 -7.31 -8.03
N ARG A 4 -13.70 -7.30 -9.28
CA ARG A 4 -12.34 -7.72 -9.60
C ARG A 4 -11.30 -6.68 -9.17
N ALA A 5 -11.58 -5.39 -9.38
CA ALA A 5 -10.63 -4.33 -9.05
C ALA A 5 -10.46 -4.18 -7.53
N GLU A 6 -11.55 -4.28 -6.75
CA GLU A 6 -11.49 -4.26 -5.29
C GLU A 6 -10.67 -5.43 -4.72
N ARG A 7 -10.87 -6.66 -5.22
CA ARG A 7 -10.09 -7.82 -4.78
C ARG A 7 -8.60 -7.68 -5.10
N VAL A 8 -8.27 -7.16 -6.28
CA VAL A 8 -6.87 -6.92 -6.67
C VAL A 8 -6.27 -5.80 -5.82
N GLY A 9 -7.06 -4.78 -5.47
CA GLY A 9 -6.65 -3.70 -4.55
C GLY A 9 -6.34 -4.18 -3.15
N GLU A 10 -7.19 -5.05 -2.59
CA GLU A 10 -6.95 -5.61 -1.26
C GLU A 10 -5.68 -6.47 -1.23
N GLN A 11 -5.44 -7.27 -2.28
CA GLN A 11 -4.21 -8.06 -2.40
C GLN A 11 -2.96 -7.18 -2.56
N MET A 12 -3.04 -6.14 -3.41
CA MET A 12 -1.98 -5.14 -3.55
C MET A 12 -1.66 -4.47 -2.20
N LYS A 13 -2.68 -4.11 -1.41
CA LYS A 13 -2.50 -3.49 -0.10
C LYS A 13 -1.71 -4.40 0.84
N GLN A 14 -2.05 -5.68 0.91
CA GLN A 14 -1.33 -6.68 1.73
C GLN A 14 0.13 -6.81 1.29
N GLU A 15 0.39 -6.93 -0.02
CA GLU A 15 1.74 -7.08 -0.56
C GLU A 15 2.60 -5.84 -0.30
N ILE A 16 2.05 -4.64 -0.51
CA ILE A 16 2.75 -3.37 -0.28
C ILE A 16 3.02 -3.20 1.22
N MET A 17 2.09 -3.59 2.09
CA MET A 17 2.32 -3.59 3.54
C MET A 17 3.47 -4.51 3.95
N ASP A 18 3.56 -5.69 3.36
CA ASP A 18 4.65 -6.64 3.64
C ASP A 18 6.00 -6.09 3.15
N ILE A 19 6.03 -5.54 1.93
CA ILE A 19 7.23 -4.89 1.36
C ILE A 19 7.67 -3.69 2.22
N ALA A 20 6.73 -2.83 2.62
CA ALA A 20 7.03 -1.66 3.42
C ALA A 20 7.61 -2.06 4.78
N ASN A 21 7.05 -3.05 5.47
CA ASN A 21 7.54 -3.46 6.79
C ASN A 21 8.84 -4.28 6.72
N ASN A 22 9.00 -5.16 5.73
CA ASN A 22 10.11 -6.12 5.69
C ASN A 22 11.31 -5.62 4.89
N LYS A 23 11.09 -4.84 3.82
CA LYS A 23 12.15 -4.41 2.89
C LYS A 23 12.60 -2.98 3.10
N VAL A 24 11.73 -2.09 3.58
CA VAL A 24 12.12 -0.70 3.86
C VAL A 24 12.71 -0.62 5.26
N LYS A 25 14.02 -0.89 5.35
CA LYS A 25 14.82 -0.71 6.56
C LYS A 25 15.71 0.52 6.44
N ASP A 26 15.09 1.68 6.22
CA ASP A 26 15.82 2.94 6.30
C ASP A 26 15.80 3.42 7.76
N PRO A 27 16.94 3.52 8.46
CA PRO A 27 16.98 3.95 9.86
C PRO A 27 16.52 5.40 10.10
N ARG A 28 16.29 6.18 9.03
CA ARG A 28 15.73 7.55 9.10
C ARG A 28 14.22 7.57 9.01
N ILE A 29 13.62 6.45 8.64
CA ILE A 29 12.18 6.28 8.54
C ILE A 29 11.84 5.37 9.72
N GLY A 30 11.16 5.92 10.72
CA GLY A 30 10.68 5.15 11.87
C GLY A 30 9.60 4.14 11.47
N PHE A 31 8.64 3.91 12.36
CA PHE A 31 7.55 3.00 12.04
C PHE A 31 6.66 3.58 10.93
N LEU A 32 6.53 2.84 9.82
CA LEU A 32 5.71 3.21 8.66
C LEU A 32 4.46 2.34 8.61
N THR A 33 3.27 2.94 8.64
CA THR A 33 1.99 2.22 8.52
C THR A 33 1.23 2.69 7.29
N ILE A 34 0.80 1.72 6.47
CA ILE A 34 -0.06 1.99 5.31
C ILE A 34 -1.52 1.98 5.77
N THR A 35 -2.22 3.08 5.50
CA THR A 35 -3.64 3.23 5.89
C THR A 35 -4.56 2.82 4.76
N ASP A 36 -4.25 3.27 3.55
CA ASP A 36 -5.12 3.08 2.40
C ASP A 36 -4.35 2.97 1.09
N VAL A 37 -4.94 2.27 0.12
CA VAL A 37 -4.40 2.10 -1.23
C VAL A 37 -5.54 2.25 -2.23
N GLN A 38 -5.48 3.30 -3.05
CA GLN A 38 -6.46 3.55 -4.11
C GLN A 38 -5.86 3.19 -5.46
N LEU A 39 -6.54 2.30 -6.18
CA LEU A 39 -6.20 1.93 -7.54
C LEU A 39 -7.10 2.64 -8.54
N THR A 40 -6.52 3.00 -9.68
CA THR A 40 -7.31 3.41 -10.83
C THR A 40 -8.10 2.22 -11.40
N ASN A 41 -9.20 2.50 -12.09
CA ASN A 41 -10.11 1.47 -12.60
C ASN A 41 -9.48 0.58 -13.68
N ASP A 42 -8.39 1.06 -14.31
CA ASP A 42 -7.54 0.32 -15.26
C ASP A 42 -6.36 -0.38 -14.58
N LEU A 43 -6.22 -0.28 -13.25
CA LEU A 43 -5.16 -0.87 -12.43
C LEU A 43 -3.74 -0.38 -12.76
N SER A 44 -3.61 0.68 -13.56
CA SER A 44 -2.30 1.19 -14.02
C SER A 44 -1.57 2.01 -12.94
N ILE A 45 -2.31 2.67 -12.05
CA ILE A 45 -1.75 3.58 -11.04
C ILE A 45 -2.31 3.21 -9.66
N ALA A 46 -1.41 3.11 -8.68
CA ALA A 46 -1.72 2.93 -7.27
C ALA A 46 -1.28 4.18 -6.49
N THR A 47 -2.21 4.79 -5.76
CA THR A 47 -1.91 5.84 -4.78
C THR A 47 -1.94 5.22 -3.40
N VAL A 48 -0.82 5.30 -2.67
CA VAL A 48 -0.65 4.70 -1.35
C VAL A 48 -0.62 5.79 -0.30
N TYR A 49 -1.50 5.69 0.68
CA TYR A 49 -1.54 6.57 1.84
C TYR A 49 -0.86 5.89 3.02
N LEU A 50 0.07 6.61 3.64
CA LEU A 50 0.89 6.13 4.73
C LEU A 50 1.01 7.20 5.81
N TYR A 51 1.07 6.79 7.07
CA TYR A 51 1.53 7.62 8.17
C TYR A 51 2.78 6.99 8.78
N GLY A 52 3.74 7.84 9.14
CA GLY A 52 4.95 7.44 9.81
C GLY A 52 5.19 8.29 11.04
N ALA A 53 5.74 7.68 12.09
CA ALA A 53 6.39 8.42 13.15
C ALA A 53 7.83 8.70 12.69
N TRP A 54 8.15 9.98 12.56
CA TRP A 54 9.49 10.49 12.21
C TRP A 54 10.49 10.19 13.32
#